data_AF-A0A355G306-F1
#
_entry.id   AF-A0A355G306-F1
#
_cell.length_a   1.000
_cell.length_b   1.000
_cell.length_c   1.000
_cell.angle_alpha   90.00
_cell.angle_beta   90.00
_cell.angle_gamma   90.00
#
_symmetry.space_group_name_H-M   'P 1'
#
loop_
_entity.id
_entity.type
_entity.pdbx_description
1 polymer ?
#
loop_
_entity_poly.entity_id
_entity_poly.type
_entity_poly.pdbx_seq_one_letter_code
_entity_poly.pdbx_strand_id
1 'polypeptide(L)' 'MAFDFKKEYKEFYMPKNKPELINVPAANYIAVRGKGNPNEEGGAYQQAVGILYAVAYTLKMS' A
#
# COMPACT_ATOMS: atom_id res chain seq x y z
N MET A 1 -12.99 -14.04 -8.73
CA MET A 1 -11.74 -14.29 -7.98
C MET A 1 -11.08 -12.93 -7.78
N ALA A 2 -10.71 -12.54 -6.56
CA ALA A 2 -10.11 -11.22 -6.33
C ALA A 2 -8.72 -11.14 -6.98
N PHE A 3 -8.40 -10.03 -7.63
CA PHE A 3 -7.10 -9.79 -8.23
C PHE A 3 -6.02 -9.71 -7.14
N ASP A 4 -4.95 -10.52 -7.27
CA ASP A 4 -3.85 -10.58 -6.30
C ASP A 4 -2.60 -9.92 -6.88
N PHE A 5 -2.42 -8.64 -6.55
CA PHE A 5 -1.30 -7.83 -7.02
C PHE A 5 0.08 -8.48 -6.75
N LYS A 6 0.23 -9.22 -5.64
CA LYS A 6 1.52 -9.88 -5.32
C LYS A 6 1.81 -11.04 -6.27
N LYS A 7 0.77 -11.73 -6.74
CA LYS A 7 0.90 -12.85 -7.69
C LYS A 7 1.02 -12.39 -9.13
N GLU A 8 0.22 -11.40 -9.51
CA GLU A 8 0.17 -10.90 -10.90
C GLU A 8 1.35 -9.98 -11.21
N TYR A 9 1.86 -9.22 -10.24
CA TYR A 9 2.95 -8.25 -10.45
C TYR A 9 4.19 -8.54 -9.60
N LYS A 10 4.70 -9.77 -9.70
CA LYS A 10 5.84 -10.25 -8.87
C LYS A 10 7.07 -9.36 -8.94
N GLU A 11 7.35 -8.74 -10.08
CA GLU A 11 8.50 -7.84 -10.24
C GLU A 11 8.46 -6.64 -9.27
N PHE A 12 7.28 -6.15 -8.89
CA PHE A 12 7.13 -5.00 -7.98
C PHE A 12 7.02 -5.41 -6.51
N TYR A 13 6.57 -6.64 -6.22
CA TYR A 13 6.28 -7.10 -4.85
C TYR A 13 7.20 -8.22 -4.34
N MET A 14 7.98 -8.85 -5.22
CA MET A 14 8.93 -9.93 -4.92
C MET A 14 10.25 -9.73 -5.70
N PRO A 15 10.96 -8.60 -5.49
CA PRO A 15 12.23 -8.37 -6.16
C PRO A 15 13.31 -9.34 -5.67
N LYS A 16 14.34 -9.56 -6.49
CA LYS A 16 15.52 -10.34 -6.10
C LYS A 16 16.45 -9.49 -5.22
N ASN A 17 17.40 -10.13 -4.55
CA ASN A 17 18.47 -9.45 -3.78
C ASN A 17 19.53 -8.79 -4.69
N LYS A 18 19.14 -8.37 -5.90
CA LYS A 18 20.02 -7.72 -6.88
C LYS A 18 19.30 -6.46 -7.39
N PRO A 19 19.95 -5.30 -7.40
CA PRO A 19 19.40 -4.11 -8.00
C PRO A 19 19.10 -4.32 -9.49
N GLU A 20 17.94 -3.87 -9.94
CA GLU A 20 17.49 -3.94 -11.33
C GLU A 20 16.71 -2.68 -11.72
N LEU A 21 16.76 -2.31 -12.99
CA LEU A 21 15.95 -1.22 -13.54
C LEU A 21 14.59 -1.77 -13.96
N ILE A 22 13.52 -1.17 -13.45
CA ILE A 22 12.14 -1.54 -13.76
C ILE A 22 11.34 -0.29 -14.13
N ASN A 23 10.29 -0.47 -14.93
CA ASN A 23 9.36 0.60 -15.25
C ASN A 23 8.06 0.40 -14.46
N VAL A 24 7.74 1.32 -13.55
CA VAL A 24 6.55 1.21 -12.70
C VAL A 24 5.35 1.81 -13.44
N PRO A 25 4.31 1.02 -13.77
CA PRO A 25 3.13 1.54 -14.45
C PRO A 25 2.30 2.43 -13.53
N ALA A 26 1.45 3.27 -14.12
CA ALA A 26 0.47 4.04 -13.36
C ALA A 26 -0.51 3.10 -12.66
N ALA A 27 -0.77 3.37 -11.37
CA ALA A 27 -1.72 2.60 -10.56
C ALA A 27 -2.56 3.53 -9.70
N ASN A 28 -3.73 3.04 -9.31
CA ASN A 28 -4.66 3.77 -8.46
C ASN A 28 -4.38 3.46 -6.98
N TYR A 29 -4.25 4.49 -6.17
CA TYR A 29 -4.00 4.37 -4.74
C TYR A 29 -4.98 5.22 -3.95
N ILE A 30 -5.46 4.66 -2.84
CA ILE A 30 -6.00 5.46 -1.75
C ILE A 30 -4.83 5.97 -0.91
N ALA A 31 -4.83 7.25 -0.56
CA ALA A 31 -3.72 7.87 0.15
C ALA A 31 -4.21 8.89 1.18
N VAL A 32 -3.51 8.96 2.31
CA VAL A 32 -3.68 10.00 3.32
C VAL A 32 -2.36 10.76 3.41
N ARG A 33 -2.39 12.08 3.25
CA ARG A 33 -1.21 12.93 3.40
C ARG A 33 -1.04 13.31 4.88
N GLY A 34 0.17 13.21 5.38
CA GLY A 34 0.48 13.54 6.77
C GLY A 34 1.97 13.81 6.96
N LYS A 35 2.32 14.24 8.17
CA LYS A 35 3.70 14.48 8.62
C LYS A 35 3.81 14.12 10.10
N GLY A 36 5.01 13.77 10.57
CA GLY A 36 5.27 13.46 11.97
C GLY A 36 6.07 12.17 12.14
N ASN A 37 6.25 11.75 13.40
CA ASN A 37 6.92 10.50 13.73
C ASN A 37 5.95 9.31 13.53
N PRO A 38 6.26 8.35 12.64
CA PRO A 38 5.39 7.19 12.42
C PRO A 38 5.33 6.24 13.62
N ASN A 39 6.26 6.34 14.57
CA ASN A 39 6.34 5.48 15.75
C ASN A 39 5.66 6.08 16.98
N GLU A 40 5.01 7.24 16.85
CA GLU A 40 4.25 7.85 17.95
C GLU A 40 2.96 7.06 18.18
N GLU A 41 2.81 6.50 19.38
CA GLU A 41 1.63 5.72 19.76
C GLU A 41 0.38 6.62 19.75
N GLY A 42 -0.66 6.20 19.02
CA GLY A 42 -1.86 7.01 18.81
C GLY A 42 -1.65 8.21 17.88
N GLY A 43 -0.45 8.38 17.32
CA GLY A 43 -0.09 9.50 16.46
C GLY A 43 -0.77 9.46 15.09
N ALA A 44 -0.54 10.51 14.30
CA ALA A 44 -1.22 10.73 13.03
C ALA A 44 -1.01 9.59 12.00
N TYR A 45 0.17 8.95 12.01
CA TYR A 45 0.45 7.82 11.10
C TYR A 45 -0.40 6.59 11.42
N GLN A 46 -0.49 6.21 12.70
CA GLN A 46 -1.27 5.05 13.14
C GLN A 46 -2.76 5.25 12.81
N GLN A 47 -3.29 6.46 13.03
CA GLN A 47 -4.66 6.81 12.67
C GLN A 47 -4.89 6.75 11.15
N ALA A 48 -3.97 7.30 10.35
CA ALA A 48 -4.05 7.26 8.89
C ALA A 48 -4.07 5.83 8.35
N VAL A 49 -3.25 4.93 8.89
CA VAL A 49 -3.24 3.50 8.54
C VAL A 49 -4.60 2.86 8.86
N GLY A 50 -5.17 3.14 10.04
CA GLY A 50 -6.50 2.64 10.41
C GLY A 50 -7.59 3.05 9.42
N ILE A 51 -7.60 4.33 9.02
CA ILE A 51 -8.54 4.85 8.02
C ILE A 51 -8.35 4.15 6.66
N LEU A 52 -7.10 4.01 6.20
CA LEU A 52 -6.80 3.35 4.91
C LEU A 52 -7.30 1.90 4.90
N TYR A 53 -7.12 1.15 5.98
CA TYR A 53 -7.62 -0.22 6.08
C TYR A 53 -9.14 -0.30 6.10
N ALA A 54 -9.81 0.60 6.84
CA ALA A 54 -11.27 0.67 6.87
C ALA A 54 -11.85 0.91 5.47
N VAL A 55 -11.33 1.92 4.75
CA VAL A 55 -11.74 2.24 3.38
C VAL A 55 -11.46 1.09 2.42
N ALA A 56 -10.26 0.51 2.46
CA ALA A 56 -9.88 -0.60 1.59
C ALA A 56 -10.79 -1.82 1.77
N TYR A 57 -11.15 -2.14 3.03
CA TYR A 57 -12.02 -3.26 3.33
C TYR A 57 -13.43 -3.06 2.78
N THR A 58 -13.99 -1.85 2.94
CA THR A 58 -15.29 -1.48 2.36
C THR A 58 -15.28 -1.61 0.84
N LEU A 59 -14.24 -1.11 0.17
CA LEU A 59 -14.10 -1.20 -1.29
C LEU A 59 -13.96 -2.65 -1.78
N LYS A 60 -13.25 -3.51 -1.04
CA LYS A 60 -13.06 -4.92 -1.42
C LYS A 60 -14.35 -5.74 -1.34
N MET A 61 -15.26 -5.37 -0.44
CA MET A 61 -16.51 -6.09 -0.19
C MET A 61 -17.71 -5.56 -0.97
N SER A 62 -17.54 -4.46 -1.71
CA SER A 62 -18.55 -3.88 -2.62
C SER A 62 -18.42 -4.49 -4.01
#